data_AF-A0A1I2EAL8-F1
#
_entry.id   AF-A0A1I2EAL8-F1
#
_cell.length_a   1.000
_cell.length_b   1.000
_cell.length_c   1.000
_cell.angle_alpha   90.00
_cell.angle_beta   90.00
_cell.angle_gamma   90.00
#
_symmetry.space_group_name_H-M   'P 1'
#
loop_
_entity.id
_entity.type
_entity.pdbx_description
1 polymer ?
#
loop_
_entity_poly.entity_id
_entity_poly.type
_entity_poly.pdbx_seq_one_letter_code
_entity_poly.pdbx_strand_id
1 'polypeptide(L)'
;MSLKALATKVGVSVGYMDYQHPALASEIKAKYQDFHSQQQLRKRYRAQKLALDFFLSEKYSDEPQSRKRAYKVLREETGLPKHLLRHAIQSAYLCIDSSKQ
;
A
#
# COMPACT_ATOMS: atom_id res chain seq x y z
N MET A 1 4.98 15.70 -5.87
CA MET A 1 4.66 16.22 -7.22
C MET A 1 5.57 15.50 -8.21
N SER A 2 5.07 15.06 -9.37
CA SER A 2 5.93 14.44 -10.40
C SER A 2 6.62 15.51 -11.24
N LEU A 3 7.71 15.16 -11.93
CA LEU A 3 8.39 16.10 -12.85
C LEU A 3 7.44 16.58 -13.96
N LYS A 4 6.58 15.70 -14.47
CA LYS A 4 5.54 16.05 -15.44
C LYS A 4 4.58 17.11 -14.89
N ALA A 5 4.10 16.91 -13.66
CA ALA A 5 3.19 17.85 -13.02
C ALA A 5 3.87 19.21 -12.77
N LEU A 6 5.16 19.22 -12.41
CA LEU A 6 5.93 20.45 -12.28
C LEU A 6 6.07 21.17 -13.63
N ALA A 7 6.47 20.45 -14.68
CA ALA A 7 6.66 21.01 -16.01
C ALA A 7 5.38 21.66 -16.55
N THR A 8 4.23 20.97 -16.39
CA THR A 8 2.91 21.53 -16.72
C THR A 8 2.61 22.79 -15.90
N LYS A 9 2.93 22.80 -14.59
CA LYS A 9 2.67 23.94 -13.71
C LYS A 9 3.48 25.19 -14.08
N VAL A 10 4.71 25.01 -14.57
CA VAL A 10 5.59 26.13 -14.96
C VAL A 10 5.53 26.44 -16.46
N GLY A 11 4.68 25.75 -17.23
CA GLY A 11 4.47 26.02 -18.65
C GLY A 11 5.60 25.56 -19.57
N VAL A 12 6.39 24.56 -19.18
CA VAL A 12 7.51 24.04 -19.99
C VAL A 12 7.36 22.55 -20.28
N SER A 13 8.15 22.04 -21.22
CA SER A 13 8.19 20.60 -21.51
C SER A 13 9.04 19.85 -20.48
N VAL A 14 8.74 18.56 -20.27
CA VAL A 14 9.56 17.71 -19.40
C VAL A 14 10.99 17.60 -19.93
N GLY A 15 11.15 17.51 -21.25
CA GLY A 15 12.47 17.49 -21.90
C GLY A 15 13.26 18.78 -21.66
N TYR A 16 12.60 19.93 -21.64
CA TYR A 16 13.25 21.20 -21.29
C TYR A 16 13.79 21.18 -19.85
N MET A 17 13.03 20.64 -18.89
CA MET A 17 13.51 20.50 -17.51
C MET A 17 14.68 19.52 -17.39
N ASP A 18 14.62 18.40 -18.12
CA ASP A 18 15.70 17.41 -18.16
C ASP A 18 16.98 17.98 -18.82
N TYR A 19 16.84 18.87 -19.81
CA TYR A 19 17.97 19.49 -20.52
C TYR A 19 18.57 20.68 -19.75
N GLN A 20 17.73 21.61 -19.30
CA GLN A 20 18.15 22.86 -18.67
C GLN A 20 18.57 22.64 -17.20
N HIS A 21 17.92 21.70 -16.50
CA HIS A 21 18.12 21.45 -15.07
C HIS A 21 18.19 19.95 -14.74
N PRO A 22 19.15 19.20 -15.30
CA PRO A 22 19.22 17.74 -15.17
C PRO A 22 19.31 17.26 -13.71
N ALA A 23 20.09 17.94 -12.88
CA ALA A 23 20.24 17.60 -11.46
C ALA A 23 18.91 17.73 -10.70
N LEU A 24 18.19 18.84 -10.90
CA LEU A 24 16.89 19.09 -10.27
C LEU A 24 15.83 18.09 -10.77
N ALA A 25 15.83 17.81 -12.07
CA ALA A 25 14.91 16.85 -12.67
C ALA A 25 15.10 15.43 -12.10
N SER A 26 16.36 15.01 -11.91
CA SER A 26 16.72 13.74 -11.27
C SER A 26 16.23 13.68 -9.81
N GLU A 27 16.50 14.72 -9.02
CA GLU A 27 16.07 14.80 -7.63
C GLU A 27 14.55 14.71 -7.49
N ILE A 28 13.80 15.41 -8.35
CA ILE A 28 12.33 15.36 -8.35
C ILE A 28 11.82 13.96 -8.70
N LYS A 29 12.43 13.31 -9.71
CA LYS A 29 12.08 11.94 -10.10
C LYS A 29 12.30 10.98 -8.92
N ALA A 30 13.45 11.07 -8.26
CA ALA A 30 13.80 10.25 -7.10
C ALA A 30 12.80 10.45 -5.94
N LYS A 31 12.57 11.71 -5.51
CA LYS A 31 11.60 12.02 -4.45
C LYS A 31 10.20 11.53 -4.76
N TYR A 32 9.78 11.59 -6.03
CA TYR A 32 8.47 11.09 -6.43
C TYR A 32 8.38 9.57 -6.36
N GLN A 33 9.44 8.85 -6.77
CA GLN A 33 9.53 7.40 -6.65
C GLN A 33 9.52 6.97 -5.18
N ASP A 34 10.29 7.64 -4.33
CA ASP A 34 10.33 7.38 -2.88
C ASP A 34 8.99 7.62 -2.21
N PHE A 35 8.32 8.72 -2.57
CA PHE A 35 6.98 8.98 -2.08
C PHE A 35 6.01 7.84 -2.46
N HIS A 36 6.04 7.38 -3.70
CA HIS A 36 5.20 6.27 -4.14
C HIS A 36 5.54 4.96 -3.44
N SER A 37 6.82 4.64 -3.29
CA SER A 37 7.26 3.42 -2.61
C SER A 37 6.79 3.43 -1.14
N GLN A 38 6.95 4.55 -0.44
CA GLN A 38 6.47 4.72 0.93
C GLN A 38 4.94 4.61 1.03
N GLN A 39 4.19 5.19 0.08
CA GLN A 39 2.73 5.06 0.07
C GLN A 39 2.28 3.61 -0.14
N GLN A 40 2.94 2.88 -1.05
CA GLN A 40 2.67 1.46 -1.24
C GLN A 40 3.02 0.63 -0.01
N LEU A 41 4.16 0.92 0.63
CA LEU A 41 4.58 0.26 1.86
C LEU A 41 3.57 0.48 3.00
N ARG A 42 3.12 1.72 3.20
CA ARG A 42 2.09 2.06 4.18
C ARG A 42 0.79 1.29 3.94
N LYS A 43 0.35 1.17 2.68
CA LYS A 43 -0.84 0.38 2.34
C LYS A 43 -0.66 -1.10 2.70
N ARG A 44 0.51 -1.68 2.39
CA ARG A 44 0.82 -3.08 2.74
C ARG A 44 0.81 -3.30 4.24
N TYR A 45 1.51 -2.46 5.01
CA TYR A 45 1.54 -2.56 6.47
C TYR A 45 0.17 -2.39 7.10
N ARG A 46 -0.65 -1.46 6.58
CA ARG A 46 -2.03 -1.29 7.04
C ARG A 46 -2.85 -2.57 6.82
N ALA A 47 -2.74 -3.19 5.64
CA ALA A 47 -3.45 -4.44 5.39
C ALA A 47 -2.95 -5.61 6.23
N GLN A 48 -1.63 -5.73 6.44
CA GLN A 48 -1.05 -6.76 7.28
C GLN A 48 -1.50 -6.62 8.73
N LYS A 49 -1.42 -5.40 9.28
CA LYS A 49 -1.90 -5.10 10.62
C LYS A 49 -3.37 -5.51 10.79
N LEU A 50 -4.23 -5.04 9.89
CA LEU A 50 -5.67 -5.35 9.99
C LEU A 50 -5.99 -6.83 9.76
N ALA A 51 -5.22 -7.52 8.91
CA ALA A 51 -5.35 -8.96 8.76
C ALA A 51 -4.99 -9.69 10.05
N LEU A 52 -3.90 -9.31 10.73
CA LEU A 52 -3.55 -9.87 12.03
C LEU A 52 -4.60 -9.53 13.09
N ASP A 53 -5.04 -8.27 13.15
CA ASP A 53 -6.09 -7.83 14.07
C ASP A 53 -7.38 -8.64 13.86
N PHE A 54 -7.76 -8.96 12.62
CA PHE A 54 -8.94 -9.79 12.33
C PHE A 54 -8.88 -11.18 12.99
N PHE A 55 -7.70 -11.80 12.98
CA PHE A 55 -7.55 -13.16 13.50
C PHE A 55 -7.16 -13.24 14.98
N LEU A 56 -6.63 -12.16 15.57
CA LEU A 56 -6.11 -12.15 16.93
C LEU A 56 -6.92 -11.27 17.89
N SER A 57 -7.67 -10.29 17.40
CA SER A 57 -8.42 -9.36 18.25
C SER A 57 -9.77 -9.94 18.67
N GLU A 58 -10.14 -9.71 19.93
CA GLU A 58 -11.48 -9.98 20.45
C GLU A 58 -12.59 -9.24 19.68
N LYS A 59 -12.27 -8.13 19.00
CA LYS A 59 -13.23 -7.41 18.15
C LYS A 59 -13.93 -8.31 17.12
N TYR A 60 -13.24 -9.37 16.67
CA TYR A 60 -13.72 -10.28 15.64
C TYR A 60 -13.91 -11.71 16.19
N SER A 61 -14.05 -11.89 17.51
CA SER A 61 -14.26 -13.21 18.13
C SER A 61 -15.51 -13.92 17.60
N ASP A 62 -16.56 -13.15 17.33
CA ASP A 62 -17.86 -13.65 16.88
C ASP A 62 -17.87 -13.91 15.36
N GLU A 63 -16.83 -13.48 14.66
CA GLU A 63 -16.71 -13.66 13.22
C GLU A 63 -16.05 -15.01 12.89
N PRO A 64 -16.54 -15.75 11.88
CA PRO A 64 -15.88 -16.96 11.43
C PRO A 64 -14.46 -16.64 10.94
N GLN A 65 -13.47 -17.22 11.63
CA GLN A 65 -12.03 -17.02 11.42
C GLN A 65 -11.52 -17.67 10.11
N SER A 66 -12.11 -17.27 8.99
CA SER A 66 -11.84 -17.79 7.65
C SER A 66 -11.29 -16.69 6.75
N ARG A 67 -10.39 -17.06 5.84
CA ARG A 67 -9.81 -16.14 4.84
C ARG A 67 -10.87 -15.40 4.01
N LYS A 68 -11.99 -16.07 3.70
CA LYS A 68 -13.09 -15.48 2.91
C LYS A 68 -13.82 -14.40 3.70
N ARG A 69 -14.05 -14.61 5.00
CA ARG A 69 -14.71 -13.62 5.86
C ARG A 69 -13.78 -12.43 6.12
N ALA A 70 -12.52 -12.69 6.45
CA ALA A 70 -11.49 -11.67 6.59
C ALA A 70 -11.44 -10.75 5.37
N TYR A 71 -11.49 -11.30 4.15
CA TYR A 71 -11.50 -10.49 2.93
C TYR A 71 -12.72 -9.56 2.84
N LYS A 72 -13.93 -10.04 3.15
CA LYS A 72 -15.14 -9.21 3.09
C LYS A 72 -15.05 -8.04 4.07
N VAL A 73 -14.75 -8.35 5.34
CA VAL A 73 -14.66 -7.35 6.41
C VAL A 73 -13.58 -6.32 6.11
N LEU A 74 -12.37 -6.76 5.76
CA LEU A 74 -11.27 -5.84 5.46
C LEU A 74 -11.52 -5.02 4.19
N ARG A 75 -12.21 -5.56 3.20
CA ARG A 75 -12.56 -4.82 1.98
C ARG A 75 -13.56 -3.70 2.28
N GLU A 76 -14.55 -3.97 3.13
CA GLU A 76 -15.55 -3.00 3.58
C GLU A 76 -14.92 -1.90 4.46
N GLU A 77 -14.08 -2.26 5.43
CA GLU A 77 -13.45 -1.28 6.34
C GLU A 77 -12.38 -0.41 5.68
N THR A 78 -11.63 -0.94 4.71
CA THR A 78 -10.42 -0.26 4.20
C THR A 78 -10.51 0.24 2.76
N GLY A 79 -11.40 -0.33 1.95
CA GLY A 79 -11.43 -0.10 0.50
C GLY A 79 -10.17 -0.55 -0.24
N LEU A 80 -9.21 -1.21 0.43
CA LEU A 80 -7.91 -1.57 -0.17
C LEU A 80 -8.07 -2.61 -1.28
N PRO A 81 -7.24 -2.55 -2.35
CA PRO A 81 -7.35 -3.45 -3.49
C PRO A 81 -7.29 -4.93 -3.12
N LYS A 82 -8.00 -5.76 -3.89
CA LYS A 82 -8.10 -7.21 -3.65
C LYS A 82 -6.74 -7.91 -3.55
N HIS A 83 -5.80 -7.58 -4.44
CA HIS A 83 -4.48 -8.20 -4.45
C HIS A 83 -3.72 -7.95 -3.14
N LEU A 84 -3.80 -6.72 -2.62
CA LEU A 84 -3.09 -6.31 -1.42
C LEU A 84 -3.67 -6.98 -0.17
N LEU A 85 -5.01 -7.02 -0.06
CA LEU A 85 -5.69 -7.71 1.05
C LEU A 85 -5.46 -9.22 1.01
N ARG A 86 -5.51 -9.84 -0.17
CA ARG A 86 -5.33 -11.30 -0.32
C ARG A 86 -3.98 -11.76 0.23
N HIS A 87 -2.90 -11.07 -0.11
CA HIS A 87 -1.57 -11.42 0.38
C HIS A 87 -1.46 -11.27 1.90
N ALA A 88 -1.95 -10.15 2.44
CA ALA A 88 -1.93 -9.90 3.89
C ALA A 88 -2.72 -10.96 4.69
N ILE A 89 -3.94 -11.27 4.25
CA ILE A 89 -4.80 -12.28 4.89
C ILE A 89 -4.15 -13.66 4.84
N GLN A 90 -3.59 -14.04 3.69
CA GLN A 90 -2.97 -15.36 3.54
C GLN A 90 -1.74 -15.50 4.46
N SER A 91 -0.89 -14.47 4.53
CA SER A 91 0.25 -14.47 5.43
C SER A 91 -0.16 -14.55 6.90
N ALA A 92 -1.14 -13.75 7.33
CA ALA A 92 -1.65 -13.77 8.71
C ALA A 92 -2.26 -15.13 9.08
N TYR A 93 -3.11 -15.66 8.21
CA TYR A 93 -3.78 -16.96 8.41
C TYR A 93 -2.77 -18.11 8.57
N LEU A 94 -1.75 -18.16 7.69
CA LEU A 94 -0.70 -19.17 7.78
C LEU A 94 0.12 -19.06 9.07
N CYS A 95 0.46 -17.84 9.49
CA CYS A 95 1.21 -17.61 10.72
C CYS A 95 0.45 -18.11 11.96
N ILE A 96 -0.87 -17.93 11.97
CA ILE A 96 -1.72 -18.34 13.10
C ILE A 96 -1.95 -19.85 13.09
N ASP A 97 -2.19 -20.45 11.92
CA ASP A 97 -2.29 -21.91 11.79
C ASP A 97 -0.98 -22.59 12.22
N SER A 98 0.18 -22.05 11.86
CA SER A 98 1.48 -22.59 12.31
C SER A 98 1.72 -22.42 13.81
N SER A 99 1.10 -21.45 14.46
CA SER A 99 1.26 -21.22 15.91
C SER A 99 0.39 -22.14 16.78
N LYS A 100 -0.55 -22.88 16.17
CA LYS A 100 -1.45 -23.82 16.84
C LYS A 100 -0.97 -25.27 16.79
N GLN A 101 0.12 -25.55 16.07
CA GLN A 101 0.79 -26.86 16.03
C GLN A 101 1.90 -26.91 17.08
#